data_AF-A0A536ZWD4-F1
#
_entry.id   AF-A0A536ZWD4-F1
#
_cell.length_a   1.000
_cell.length_b   1.000
_cell.length_c   1.000
_cell.angle_alpha   90.00
_cell.angle_beta   90.00
_cell.angle_gamma   90.00
#
_symmetry.space_group_name_H-M   'P 1'
#
loop_
_entity.id
_entity.type
_entity.pdbx_description
1 polymer ?
#
loop_
_entity_poly.entity_id
_entity_poly.type
_entity_poly.pdbx_seq_one_letter_code
_entity_poly.pdbx_strand_id
1 'polypeptide(L)'
;MDTKMHEQRLEASVNALFRRCPALCGFAVEHQTELFVSEVTTHPSGAAPHRELRGVIVAALAALIEECPEAGELLRERTFARVFH
;
A
#
# COMPACT_ATOMS: atom_id res chain seq x y z
N MET A 1 18.37 -14.23 6.33
CA MET A 1 17.07 -14.90 6.61
C MET A 1 15.94 -13.87 6.76
N ASP A 2 16.20 -12.62 6.38
CA ASP A 2 15.49 -11.44 6.89
C ASP A 2 14.40 -10.96 5.92
N THR A 3 14.60 -11.13 4.62
CA THR A 3 13.64 -10.77 3.56
C THR A 3 12.25 -11.35 3.81
N LYS A 4 12.16 -12.62 4.22
CA LYS A 4 10.88 -13.30 4.48
C LYS A 4 10.11 -12.69 5.65
N MET A 5 10.81 -12.20 6.68
CA MET A 5 10.18 -11.51 7.81
C MET A 5 9.68 -10.12 7.39
N HIS A 6 10.46 -9.40 6.58
CA HIS A 6 10.06 -8.10 6.03
C HIS A 6 8.85 -8.22 5.10
N GLU A 7 8.80 -9.28 4.27
CA GLU A 7 7.64 -9.58 3.42
C GLU A 7 6.38 -9.85 4.23
N GLN A 8 6.48 -10.61 5.32
CA GLN A 8 5.33 -10.87 6.21
C GLN A 8 4.82 -9.60 6.89
N ARG A 9 5.73 -8.71 7.32
CA ARG A 9 5.35 -7.41 7.89
C ARG A 9 4.67 -6.53 6.85
N LEU A 10 5.23 -6.47 5.64
CA LEU A 10 4.62 -5.74 4.52
C LEU A 10 3.21 -6.26 4.24
N GLU A 11 3.06 -7.58 4.11
CA GLU A 11 1.76 -8.22 3.86
C GLU A 11 0.75 -7.92 4.98
N ALA A 12 1.17 -8.00 6.24
CA ALA A 12 0.31 -7.68 7.39
C ALA A 12 -0.17 -6.22 7.36
N SER A 13 0.73 -5.27 7.04
CA SER A 13 0.42 -3.85 6.93
C SER A 13 -0.53 -3.55 5.77
N VAL A 14 -0.29 -4.13 4.60
CA VAL A 14 -1.17 -3.99 3.43
C VAL A 14 -2.55 -4.60 3.69
N ASN A 15 -2.62 -5.76 4.35
CA ASN A 15 -3.89 -6.37 4.75
C ASN A 15 -4.64 -5.52 5.78
N ALA A 16 -3.94 -4.91 6.74
CA ALA A 16 -4.55 -3.98 7.69
C ALA A 16 -5.15 -2.75 6.98
N LEU A 17 -4.46 -2.24 5.95
CA LEU A 17 -4.94 -1.13 5.14
C LEU A 17 -6.23 -1.48 4.38
N PHE A 18 -6.30 -2.63 3.71
CA PHE A 18 -7.53 -3.08 3.03
C PHE A 18 -8.72 -3.30 3.99
N ARG A 19 -8.45 -3.75 5.23
CA ARG A 19 -9.49 -3.87 6.26
C ARG A 19 -9.99 -2.50 6.74
N ARG A 20 -9.08 -1.52 6.90
CA ARG A 20 -9.41 -0.16 7.34
C ARG A 20 -10.15 0.65 6.28
N CYS A 21 -9.89 0.35 5.01
CA CYS A 21 -10.49 1.03 3.87
C CYS A 21 -11.27 0.03 2.99
N PRO A 22 -12.52 -0.34 3.34
CA PRO A 22 -13.28 -1.35 2.61
C PRO A 22 -13.52 -1.02 1.13
N ALA A 23 -13.60 0.27 0.80
CA ALA A 23 -13.74 0.75 -0.57
C ALA A 23 -12.45 0.63 -1.39
N LEU A 24 -11.28 0.41 -0.77
CA LEU A 24 -10.02 0.26 -1.47
C LEU A 24 -9.90 -1.14 -2.09
N CYS A 25 -9.72 -1.18 -3.41
CA CYS A 25 -9.53 -2.40 -4.18
C CYS A 25 -8.05 -2.65 -4.47
N GLY A 26 -7.26 -1.60 -4.65
CA GLY A 26 -5.85 -1.73 -4.95
C GLY A 26 -5.15 -0.39 -5.14
N PHE A 27 -3.83 -0.45 -5.19
CA PHE A 27 -2.95 0.68 -5.46
C PHE A 27 -1.60 0.18 -5.99
N ALA A 28 -0.91 1.04 -6.73
CA ALA A 28 0.47 0.81 -7.15
C ALA A 28 1.42 1.72 -6.36
N VAL A 29 2.64 1.26 -6.18
CA VAL A 29 3.73 2.05 -5.62
C VAL A 29 4.81 2.16 -6.70
N GLU A 30 5.05 3.39 -7.12
CA GLU A 30 6.07 3.73 -8.11
C GLU A 30 7.25 4.43 -7.44
N HIS A 31 8.39 4.42 -8.12
CA HIS A 31 9.60 5.08 -7.66
C HIS A 31 10.22 5.89 -8.79
N GLN A 32 10.34 7.20 -8.57
CA GLN A 32 11.15 8.07 -9.42
C GLN A 32 12.33 8.59 -8.60
N THR A 33 12.15 9.70 -7.90
CA THR A 33 13.09 10.21 -6.89
C THR A 33 12.74 9.74 -5.48
N GLU A 34 11.45 9.50 -5.23
CA GLU A 34 10.89 9.02 -3.98
C GLU A 34 9.77 8.01 -4.29
N LEU A 35 9.38 7.22 -3.29
CA LEU A 35 8.23 6.32 -3.40
C LEU A 35 6.94 7.13 -3.40
N PHE A 36 6.06 6.87 -4.36
CA PHE A 36 4.73 7.48 -4.40
C PHE A 36 3.65 6.47 -4.77
N VAL A 37 2.46 6.68 -4.22
CA VAL A 37 1.28 5.86 -4.53
C VAL A 37 0.62 6.37 -5.81
N SER A 38 0.41 5.46 -6.76
CA SER A 38 -0.30 5.65 -8.02
C SER A 38 -1.44 4.62 -8.16
N GLU A 39 -2.22 4.75 -9.23
CA GLU A 39 -3.28 3.80 -9.63
C GLU A 39 -4.18 3.30 -8.49
N VAL A 40 -4.67 4.23 -7.65
CA VAL A 40 -5.59 3.88 -6.57
C VAL A 40 -6.96 3.51 -7.14
N THR A 41 -7.37 2.27 -6.93
CA THR A 41 -8.65 1.73 -7.39
C THR A 41 -9.62 1.52 -6.22
N THR A 42 -10.88 1.92 -6.40
CA THR A 42 -11.92 1.82 -5.38
C THR A 42 -13.22 1.22 -5.91
N HIS A 43 -14.04 0.66 -5.02
CA HIS A 43 -15.39 0.19 -5.30
C HIS A 43 -16.44 0.91 -4.41
N PRO A 44 -17.56 1.42 -4.98
CA PRO A 44 -17.91 1.41 -6.40
C PRO A 44 -16.97 2.25 -7.27
N SER A 45 -16.74 1.79 -8.50
CA SER A 45 -15.82 2.42 -9.46
C SER A 45 -16.39 3.75 -9.97
N GLY A 46 -15.53 4.76 -10.16
CA GLY A 46 -15.92 6.05 -10.74
C GLY A 46 -16.07 7.18 -9.72
N ALA A 47 -16.03 6.90 -8.42
CA ALA A 47 -15.70 7.90 -7.43
C ALA A 47 -14.19 8.17 -7.51
N ALA A 48 -13.78 9.43 -7.70
CA ALA A 48 -12.37 9.78 -7.55
C ALA A 48 -11.93 9.34 -6.14
N PRO A 49 -10.83 8.57 -5.99
CA PRO A 49 -10.37 8.17 -4.68
C PRO A 49 -10.18 9.45 -3.86
N HIS A 50 -10.90 9.55 -2.75
CA HIS A 50 -10.84 10.74 -1.90
C HIS A 50 -9.36 11.04 -1.62
N ARG A 51 -8.95 12.30 -1.71
CA ARG A 51 -7.57 12.73 -1.40
C ARG A 51 -7.11 12.16 -0.04
N GLU A 52 -8.06 12.02 0.87
CA GLU A 52 -7.93 11.36 2.17
C GLU A 52 -7.48 9.90 2.06
N LEU A 53 -8.03 9.11 1.14
CA LEU A 53 -7.67 7.71 0.94
C LEU A 53 -6.21 7.58 0.51
N ARG A 54 -5.75 8.38 -0.47
CA ARG A 54 -4.33 8.38 -0.86
C ARG A 54 -3.43 8.76 0.32
N GLY A 55 -3.83 9.75 1.12
CA GLY A 55 -3.13 10.12 2.34
C GLY A 55 -3.04 8.97 3.35
N VAL A 56 -4.11 8.21 3.53
CA VAL A 56 -4.16 7.03 4.41
C VAL A 56 -3.21 5.93 3.94
N ILE A 57 -3.12 5.69 2.63
CA ILE A 57 -2.18 4.73 2.04
C ILE A 57 -0.75 5.18 2.30
N VAL A 58 -0.41 6.41 1.91
CA VAL A 58 0.93 6.97 2.09
C VAL A 58 1.36 6.94 3.57
N ALA A 59 0.48 7.34 4.48
CA ALA A 59 0.79 7.34 5.91
C ALA A 59 1.05 5.93 6.46
N ALA A 60 0.28 4.93 6.02
CA ALA A 60 0.49 3.54 6.44
C ALA A 60 1.82 2.97 5.91
N LEU A 61 2.15 3.28 4.65
CA LEU A 61 3.42 2.85 4.06
C LEU A 61 4.61 3.58 4.70
N ALA A 62 4.49 4.87 4.99
CA ALA A 62 5.53 5.64 5.66
C ALA A 62 5.83 5.09 7.07
N ALA A 63 4.78 4.80 7.86
CA ALA A 63 4.94 4.18 9.18
C ALA A 63 5.63 2.81 9.09
N LEU A 64 5.27 1.99 8.09
CA LEU A 64 5.95 0.72 7.85
C LEU A 64 7.44 0.90 7.53
N ILE A 65 7.79 1.87 6.69
CA ILE A 65 9.18 2.15 6.30
C ILE A 65 9.98 2.72 7.48
N GLU A 66 9.37 3.54 8.33
CA GLU A 66 10.00 4.06 9.55
C GLU A 66 10.35 2.93 10.53
N GLU A 67 9.44 1.98 10.72
CA GLU A 67 9.66 0.79 11.57
C GLU A 67 10.58 -0.26 10.90
N CYS A 68 10.62 -0.28 9.57
CA CYS A 68 11.30 -1.28 8.76
C CYS A 68 11.77 -0.67 7.42
N PRO A 69 12.96 -0.03 7.39
CA PRO A 69 13.46 0.63 6.18
C PRO A 69 13.55 -0.29 4.96
N GLU A 70 13.82 -1.58 5.17
CA GLU A 70 13.90 -2.60 4.12
C GLU A 70 12.56 -2.82 3.38
N ALA A 71 11.44 -2.47 4.01
CA ALA A 71 10.13 -2.52 3.36
C ALA A 71 10.04 -1.54 2.19
N GLY A 72 10.82 -0.45 2.18
CA GLY A 72 10.88 0.48 1.06
C GLY A 72 11.33 -0.18 -0.24
N GLU A 73 12.34 -1.06 -0.15
CA GLU A 73 12.82 -1.84 -1.29
C GLU A 73 11.78 -2.85 -1.77
N LEU A 74 11.02 -3.45 -0.85
CA LEU A 74 9.95 -4.40 -1.15
C LEU A 74 8.68 -3.74 -1.70
N LEU A 75 8.51 -2.43 -1.51
CA LEU A 75 7.39 -1.64 -2.00
C LEU A 75 7.63 -1.11 -3.42
N ARG A 76 8.89 -0.87 -3.79
CA ARG A 76 9.27 -0.28 -5.07
C ARG A 76 8.68 -1.08 -6.24
N GLU A 77 8.02 -0.37 -7.16
CA GLU A 77 7.48 -0.91 -8.42
C GLU A 77 6.52 -2.09 -8.22
N ARG A 78 5.77 -2.11 -7.12
CA ARG A 78 4.79 -3.17 -6.81
C ARG A 78 3.37 -2.65 -6.81
N THR A 79 2.48 -3.52 -7.29
CA THR A 79 1.03 -3.34 -7.24
C THR A 79 0.43 -4.24 -6.18
N PHE A 80 -0.44 -3.67 -5.35
CA PHE A 80 -1.18 -4.37 -4.31
C PHE A 80 -2.66 -4.36 -4.67
N ALA A 81 -3.26 -5.55 -4.76
CA ALA A 81 -4.68 -5.72 -5.05
C ALA A 81 -5.34 -6.58 -3.97
N ARG A 82 -6.55 -6.18 -3.59
CA ARG A 82 -7.40 -6.95 -2.69
C ARG A 82 -7.99 -8.13 -3.44
N VAL A 83 -7.86 -9.32 -2.86
CA VAL A 83 -8.55 -10.52 -3.36
C VAL A 83 -10.00 -10.50 -2.85
N PHE A 84 -10.94 -10.63 -3.79
CA PHE A 84 -12.34 -10.89 -3.48
C PHE A 84 -12.56 -12.41 -3.57
N HIS A 85 -12.92 -13.04 -2.44
CA HIS A 85 -13.26 -14.45 -2.36
C HIS A 85 -14.77 -14.65 -2.46
#